data_AF-A0A937HUN9-F1
#
_entry.id   AF-A0A937HUN9-F1
#
_cell.length_a   1.000
_cell.length_b   1.000
_cell.length_c   1.000
_cell.angle_alpha   90.00
_cell.angle_beta   90.00
_cell.angle_gamma   90.00
#
_symmetry.space_group_name_H-M   'P 1'
#
loop_
_entity.id
_entity.type
_entity.pdbx_description
1 polymer ?
#
loop_
_entity_poly.entity_id
_entity_poly.type
_entity_poly.pdbx_seq_one_letter_code
_entity_poly.pdbx_strand_id
1 'polypeptide(L)' 'MAKRRPSPDSLEQRRRLLDRCWQDDCDIDYLILRSRLLRHWGRSRQALSLEQEVLPIV' A
#
# COMPACT_ATOMS: atom_id res chain seq x y z
N MET A 1 -17.12 12.54 6.89
CA MET A 1 -16.61 12.47 5.50
C MET A 1 -17.02 11.13 4.89
N ALA A 2 -18.15 11.08 4.16
CA ALA A 2 -18.58 9.85 3.50
C ALA A 2 -17.59 9.50 2.39
N LYS A 3 -16.86 8.37 2.50
CA LYS A 3 -16.02 7.86 1.42
C LYS A 3 -16.95 7.47 0.26
N ARG A 4 -17.01 8.31 -0.79
CA ARG A 4 -17.72 7.99 -2.03
C ARG A 4 -17.23 6.63 -2.52
N ARG A 5 -18.14 5.68 -2.72
CA ARG A 5 -17.80 4.42 -3.34
C ARG A 5 -17.26 4.73 -4.74
N PRO A 6 -16.06 4.26 -5.09
CA PRO A 6 -15.53 4.43 -6.44
C PRO A 6 -16.51 3.80 -7.44
N SER A 7 -16.78 4.50 -8.53
CA SER A 7 -17.58 3.96 -9.64
C SER A 7 -16.89 2.71 -10.22
N PRO A 8 -17.65 1.76 -10.80
CA PRO A 8 -17.07 0.58 -11.43
C PRO A 8 -15.99 0.92 -12.46
N ASP A 9 -16.19 1.97 -13.26
CA ASP A 9 -15.19 2.47 -14.22
C ASP A 9 -13.88 2.91 -13.55
N SER A 10 -13.98 3.56 -12.39
CA SER A 10 -12.81 3.99 -11.62
C SER A 10 -12.05 2.81 -10.99
N LEU A 11 -12.73 1.69 -10.72
CA LEU A 11 -12.09 0.47 -10.23
C LEU A 11 -11.34 -0.26 -11.34
N GLU A 12 -11.93 -0.35 -12.54
CA GLU A 12 -11.23 -0.91 -13.70
C GLU A 12 -10.00 -0.10 -14.07
N GLN A 13 -10.13 1.23 -14.10
CA GLN A 13 -9.01 2.11 -14.40
C GLN A 13 -7.88 1.95 -13.38
N ARG A 14 -8.22 1.82 -12.09
CA ARG A 14 -7.27 1.59 -11.01
C ARG A 14 -6.60 0.21 -11.08
N ARG A 15 -7.34 -0.82 -11.52
CA ARG A 15 -6.79 -2.15 -11.75
C ARG A 15 -5.78 -2.16 -12.91
N ARG A 16 -6.12 -1.53 -14.05
CA ARG A 16 -5.20 -1.37 -15.19
C ARG A 16 -3.93 -0.56 -14.85
N LEU A 17 -4.00 0.35 -13.89
CA LEU A 17 -2.83 1.08 -13.38
C LEU A 17 -1.96 0.18 -12.49
N LEU A 18 -2.58 -0.62 -11.62
CA LEU A 18 -1.87 -1.59 -10.79
C LEU A 18 -1.20 -2.69 -11.63
N ASP A 19 -1.89 -3.21 -12.64
CA ASP A 19 -1.34 -4.24 -13.54
C ASP A 19 -0.12 -3.71 -14.32
N ARG A 20 -0.16 -2.44 -14.74
CA ARG A 20 1.00 -1.78 -15.37
C ARG A 20 2.14 -1.57 -14.39
N CYS A 21 1.87 -1.04 -13.20
CA CYS A 21 2.90 -0.94 -12.15
C CYS A 21 3.51 -2.31 -11.80
N TRP A 22 2.69 -3.37 -11.80
CA TRP A 22 3.16 -4.73 -11.53
C TRP A 22 4.08 -5.26 -12.63
N GLN A 23 3.81 -4.92 -13.90
CA GLN A 23 4.67 -5.27 -15.04
C GLN A 23 5.98 -4.47 -15.07
N ASP A 24 5.99 -3.26 -14.52
CA ASP A 24 7.18 -2.39 -14.46
C ASP A 24 8.15 -2.78 -13.32
N ASP A 25 8.19 -4.05 -12.92
CA ASP A 25 8.97 -4.56 -11.78
C ASP A 25 8.84 -3.65 -10.55
N CYS A 26 7.62 -3.52 -10.03
CA CYS A 26 7.42 -2.88 -8.72
C CYS A 26 8.15 -3.70 -7.64
N ASP A 27 9.43 -3.42 -7.44
CA ASP A 27 10.26 -3.86 -6.32
C ASP A 27 9.86 -3.10 -5.04
N ILE A 28 8.55 -2.98 -4.83
CA ILE A 28 8.01 -2.47 -3.57
C ILE A 28 8.11 -3.62 -2.59
N ASP A 29 9.02 -3.46 -1.63
CA ASP A 29 9.19 -4.36 -0.52
C ASP A 29 7.84 -4.69 0.16
N TYR A 30 7.61 -5.98 0.40
CA TYR A 30 6.40 -6.47 1.07
C TYR A 30 6.18 -5.79 2.44
N LEU A 31 7.25 -5.38 3.13
CA LEU A 31 7.21 -4.65 4.39
C LEU A 31 6.60 -3.26 4.22
N ILE A 32 6.90 -2.57 3.11
CA ILE A 32 6.30 -1.27 2.77
C ILE A 32 4.81 -1.42 2.48
N LEU A 33 4.39 -2.48 1.78
CA LEU A 33 2.96 -2.75 1.56
C LEU A 33 2.24 -3.07 2.88
N ARG A 34 2.87 -3.88 3.73
CA ARG A 34 2.31 -4.31 5.01
C ARG A 34 2.18 -3.16 6.01
N SER A 35 3.17 -2.27 6.08
CA SER A 35 3.11 -1.07 6.95
C SER A 35 1.96 -0.15 6.54
N ARG A 36 1.78 0.11 5.24
CA ARG A 36 0.67 0.90 4.69
C ARG A 36 -0.70 0.30 5.04
N LEU A 37 -0.83 -1.03 4.94
CA LEU A 37 -2.06 -1.73 5.30
C LEU A 37 -2.38 -1.59 6.80
N LEU A 38 -1.38 -1.76 7.66
CA LEU A 38 -1.56 -1.59 9.11
C LEU A 38 -1.97 -0.17 9.48
N ARG A 39 -1.39 0.85 8.83
CA ARG A 39 -1.81 2.25 9.00
C ARG A 39 -3.26 2.46 8.56
N HIS A 40 -3.65 1.86 7.44
CA HIS A 40 -5.03 1.94 6.96
C HIS A 40 -6.04 1.35 7.95
N TRP A 41 -5.67 0.28 8.67
CA TRP A 41 -6.47 -0.34 9.72
C TRP A 41 -6.34 0.33 11.10
N GLY A 42 -5.62 1.45 11.20
CA GLY A 42 -5.41 2.16 12.47
C GLY A 42 -4.45 1.48 13.44
N ARG A 43 -3.69 0.46 12.98
CA ARG A 43 -2.72 -0.30 13.80
C ARG A 43 -1.33 0.36 13.81
N SER A 44 -1.27 1.61 14.27
CA SER A 44 -0.07 2.45 14.16
C SER A 44 1.19 1.87 14.82
N ARG A 45 1.07 1.22 15.98
CA ARG A 45 2.23 0.59 16.67
C ARG A 45 2.86 -0.54 15.86
N GLN A 46 2.03 -1.37 15.23
CA GLN A 46 2.52 -2.48 14.41
C GLN A 46 3.15 -1.96 13.10
N ALA A 47 2.59 -0.89 12.52
CA ALA A 47 3.18 -0.25 11.34
C ALA A 47 4.56 0.33 11.65
N LEU A 48 4.70 1.05 12.77
CA LEU A 48 5.98 1.62 13.23
C LEU A 48 7.05 0.55 13.43
N SER A 49 6.70 -0.59 14.02
CA SER A 49 7.64 -1.69 14.23
C SER A 49 8.19 -2.22 12.89
N LEU A 50 7.32 -2.43 11.89
CA LEU A 50 7.76 -2.89 10.57
C LEU A 50 8.60 -1.85 9.83
N GLU A 51 8.26 -0.57 9.99
CA GLU A 51 9.07 0.51 9.40
C GLU A 51 10.48 0.52 9.97
N GLN A 52 10.67 0.16 11.24
CA GLN A 52 11.99 0.03 11.86
C GLN A 52 12.81 -1.14 11.32
N GLU A 53 12.18 -2.23 10.87
CA GLU A 53 12.88 -3.36 10.23
C GLU A 53 13.42 -3.01 8.83
N VAL A 54 12.78 -2.07 8.14
CA VAL A 54 13.18 -1.61 6.79
C VAL A 54 14.26 -0.52 6.86
N LEU A 55 14.45 0.12 8.02
CA LEU A 55 15.47 1.14 8.15
C LEU A 55 16.86 0.52 8.03
N PRO A 56 17.77 1.13 7.24
CA PRO A 56 19.15 0.67 7.18
C PRO A 56 19.80 0.78 8.57
N ILE A 57 20.54 -0.25 8.94
CA ILE A 57 21.38 -0.23 10.14
C ILE A 57 22.51 0.77 9.88
N VAL A 58 22.45 1.91 10.55
CA VAL A 58 23.51 2.96 10.57
C VAL A 58 24.57 2.64 11.61
#